data_AF-A0A376FM16-F1
#
_entry.id   AF-A0A376FM16-F1
#
_cell.length_a   1.000
_cell.length_b   1.000
_cell.length_c   1.000
_cell.angle_alpha   90.00
_cell.angle_beta   90.00
_cell.angle_gamma   90.00
#
_symmetry.space_group_name_H-M   'P 1'
#
loop_
_entity.id
_entity.type
_entity.pdbx_description
1 polymer ?
#
loop_
_entity_poly.entity_id
_entity_poly.type
_entity_poly.pdbx_seq_one_letter_code
_entity_poly.pdbx_strand_id
1 'polypeptide(L)'
;MPWRQPLLGHKVNTFKALYNRIEMKQVEALVEASKEEVKAAAAPVTGPLADDPIQETITFDDFAKVDLRVALIENAEFVEGSDKLLRLTLDLGGEKRNVFSGIRSAYPDPQVLIGRQNRDGGEPGATQNALRHL
;
A
#
# COMPACT_ATOMS: atom_id res chain seq x y z
N MET A 1 13.06 -27.86 44.97
CA MET A 1 12.93 -28.22 43.54
C MET A 1 12.16 -29.54 43.41
N PRO A 2 10.83 -29.52 43.29
CA PRO A 2 10.01 -30.74 43.31
C PRO A 2 9.74 -31.24 41.87
N TRP A 3 10.66 -31.99 41.28
CA TRP A 3 10.52 -32.46 39.87
C TRP A 3 10.59 -33.99 39.70
N ARG A 4 10.23 -34.79 40.70
CA ARG A 4 10.29 -36.25 40.59
C ARG A 4 9.16 -36.96 41.32
N GLN A 5 7.92 -36.66 40.96
CA GLN A 5 6.79 -37.54 41.27
C GLN A 5 6.50 -38.41 40.03
N PRO A 6 6.92 -39.69 40.01
CA PRO A 6 6.58 -40.58 38.90
C PRO A 6 5.07 -40.85 38.90
N LEU A 7 4.44 -40.73 37.72
CA LEU A 7 3.01 -41.00 37.50
C LEU A 7 2.75 -42.52 37.58
N LEU A 8 2.68 -43.04 38.81
CA LEU A 8 2.40 -44.44 39.12
C LEU A 8 0.87 -44.66 39.06
N GLY A 9 0.41 -45.52 38.14
CA GLY A 9 -1.01 -45.93 38.06
C GLY A 9 -1.69 -45.74 36.69
N HIS A 10 -1.00 -45.25 35.67
CA HIS A 10 -1.54 -45.18 34.32
C HIS A 10 -1.08 -46.37 33.46
N LYS A 11 -2.01 -46.96 32.71
CA LYS A 11 -1.71 -48.05 31.77
C LYS A 11 -1.31 -47.42 30.43
N VAL A 12 -0.06 -47.66 30.00
CA VAL A 12 0.41 -47.21 28.68
C VAL A 12 -0.36 -47.99 27.61
N ASN A 13 -1.02 -47.28 26.70
CA ASN A 13 -1.75 -47.88 25.58
C ASN A 13 -0.78 -48.57 24.62
N THR A 14 -1.27 -49.61 23.95
CA THR A 14 -0.49 -50.33 22.92
C THR A 14 -0.09 -49.35 21.81
N PHE A 15 1.19 -49.39 21.45
CA PHE A 15 1.76 -48.47 20.47
C PHE A 15 1.00 -48.54 19.12
N LYS A 16 0.53 -47.39 18.64
CA LYS A 16 -0.03 -47.21 17.29
C LYS A 16 0.81 -46.16 16.58
N ALA A 17 1.43 -46.54 15.45
CA ALA A 17 2.15 -45.59 14.62
C ALA A 17 1.17 -44.50 14.12
N LEU A 18 1.44 -43.24 14.49
CA LEU A 18 0.58 -42.11 14.13
C LEU A 18 0.82 -41.62 12.70
N TYR A 19 2.02 -41.85 12.15
CA TYR A 19 2.38 -41.46 10.80
C TYR A 19 3.26 -42.52 10.14
N ASN A 20 2.97 -42.80 8.87
CA ASN A 20 3.84 -43.54 7.98
C ASN A 20 4.68 -42.55 7.17
N ARG A 21 5.86 -43.00 6.75
CA ARG A 21 6.74 -42.21 5.88
C ARG A 21 5.98 -41.83 4.60
N ILE A 22 5.95 -40.54 4.29
CA ILE A 22 5.35 -40.05 3.05
C ILE A 22 6.30 -40.42 1.91
N GLU A 23 5.81 -41.22 0.97
CA GLU A 23 6.53 -41.59 -0.25
C GLU A 23 6.46 -40.46 -1.27
N MET A 24 7.56 -40.20 -1.99
CA MET A 24 7.66 -39.06 -2.94
C MET A 24 6.55 -39.06 -4.00
N LYS A 25 6.11 -40.25 -4.43
CA LYS A 25 5.00 -40.41 -5.38
C LYS A 25 3.68 -39.85 -4.87
N GLN A 26 3.44 -39.86 -3.55
CA GLN A 26 2.25 -39.27 -2.95
C GLN A 26 2.35 -37.75 -2.86
N VAL A 27 3.57 -37.20 -2.69
CA VAL A 27 3.82 -35.76 -2.74
C VAL A 27 3.57 -35.23 -4.15
N GLU A 28 4.09 -35.91 -5.17
CA GLU A 28 3.87 -35.55 -6.57
C GLU A 28 2.39 -35.58 -6.95
N ALA A 29 1.66 -36.63 -6.53
CA ALA A 29 0.22 -36.74 -6.76
C ALA A 29 -0.59 -35.64 -6.06
N LEU A 30 -0.20 -35.24 -4.85
CA LEU A 30 -0.87 -34.17 -4.11
C LEU A 30 -0.62 -32.80 -4.75
N VAL A 31 0.62 -32.57 -5.22
CA VAL A 31 1.02 -31.32 -5.88
C VAL A 31 0.34 -31.16 -7.23
N GLU A 32 0.24 -32.22 -8.04
CA GLU A 32 -0.46 -32.18 -9.32
C GLU A 32 -1.97 -31.99 -9.14
N ALA A 33 -2.59 -32.66 -8.15
CA ALA A 33 -4.00 -32.43 -7.82
C ALA A 33 -4.28 -30.99 -7.39
N SER A 34 -3.39 -30.37 -6.59
CA SER A 34 -3.51 -28.95 -6.24
C SER A 34 -3.31 -28.00 -7.42
N LYS A 35 -2.56 -28.41 -8.44
CA LYS A 35 -2.25 -27.57 -9.62
C LYS A 35 -3.42 -27.48 -10.60
N GLU A 36 -4.19 -28.55 -10.72
CA GLU A 36 -5.40 -28.56 -11.56
C GLU A 36 -6.54 -27.73 -10.95
N GLU A 37 -6.69 -27.73 -9.62
CA GLU A 37 -7.70 -26.91 -8.94
C GLU A 37 -7.43 -25.40 -9.02
N VAL A 38 -6.15 -24.99 -9.01
CA VAL A 38 -5.75 -23.57 -9.12
C VAL A 38 -6.03 -23.02 -10.53
N LYS A 39 -6.00 -23.85 -11.57
CA LYS A 39 -6.20 -23.41 -12.95
C LYS A 39 -7.67 -23.16 -13.30
N ALA A 40 -8.60 -23.74 -12.54
CA ALA A 40 -10.05 -23.63 -12.76
C ALA A 40 -10.71 -22.48 -11.97
N ALA A 41 -9.98 -21.79 -11.09
CA ALA A 41 -10.50 -20.73 -10.23
C ALA A 41 -10.25 -19.29 -10.76
N ALA A 42 -9.74 -19.13 -11.99
CA ALA A 42 -9.62 -17.82 -12.63
C ALA A 42 -11.00 -17.35 -13.12
N ALA A 43 -11.85 -16.89 -12.18
CA ALA A 43 -13.01 -16.10 -12.53
C ALA A 43 -12.54 -14.87 -13.36
N PRO A 44 -13.27 -14.46 -14.40
CA PRO A 44 -12.95 -13.24 -15.11
C PRO A 44 -13.00 -12.08 -14.12
N VAL A 45 -11.86 -11.43 -13.90
CA VAL A 45 -11.77 -10.19 -13.14
C VAL A 45 -12.71 -9.18 -13.82
N THR A 46 -13.75 -8.77 -13.11
CA THR A 46 -14.65 -7.69 -13.52
C THR A 46 -14.45 -6.51 -12.56
N GLY A 47 -14.45 -5.28 -13.09
CA GLY A 47 -14.16 -4.06 -12.33
C GLY A 47 -12.81 -3.41 -12.68
N PRO A 48 -12.30 -2.44 -11.91
CA PRO A 48 -11.13 -1.61 -12.25
C PRO A 48 -9.86 -2.39 -12.56
N LEU A 49 -9.74 -3.62 -12.05
CA LEU A 49 -8.63 -4.54 -12.30
C LEU A 49 -8.64 -5.13 -13.73
N ALA A 50 -9.76 -5.02 -14.44
CA ALA A 50 -9.87 -5.39 -15.86
C ALA A 50 -9.35 -4.28 -16.78
N ASP A 51 -9.55 -3.01 -16.40
CA ASP A 51 -9.10 -1.84 -17.16
C ASP A 51 -7.63 -1.49 -16.85
N ASP A 52 -7.20 -1.69 -15.60
CA ASP A 52 -5.82 -1.45 -15.15
C ASP A 52 -5.33 -2.68 -14.34
N PRO A 53 -4.77 -3.69 -15.01
CA PRO A 53 -4.28 -4.90 -14.33
C PRO A 53 -3.13 -4.55 -13.40
N ILE A 54 -3.00 -5.30 -12.30
CA ILE A 54 -1.88 -5.14 -11.37
C ILE A 54 -0.58 -5.29 -12.17
N GLN A 55 0.16 -4.19 -12.28
CA GLN A 55 1.44 -4.19 -12.97
C GLN A 55 2.43 -5.07 -12.20
N GLU A 56 3.38 -5.65 -12.93
CA GLU A 56 4.46 -6.41 -12.33
C GLU A 56 5.25 -5.55 -11.33
N THR A 57 5.74 -6.17 -10.26
CA THR A 57 6.54 -5.49 -9.25
C THR A 57 7.82 -4.96 -9.87
N ILE A 58 8.12 -3.68 -9.69
CA ILE A 58 9.38 -3.08 -10.13
C ILE A 58 10.55 -3.50 -9.23
N THR A 59 11.76 -3.47 -9.77
CA THR A 59 12.97 -3.72 -8.98
C THR A 59 13.28 -2.55 -8.05
N PHE A 60 14.00 -2.81 -6.95
CA PHE A 60 14.44 -1.74 -6.04
C PHE A 60 15.33 -0.71 -6.74
N ASP A 61 16.18 -1.14 -7.66
CA ASP A 61 17.09 -0.24 -8.40
C ASP A 61 16.31 0.75 -9.26
N ASP A 62 15.16 0.37 -9.81
CA ASP A 62 14.31 1.27 -10.58
C ASP A 62 13.59 2.27 -9.69
N PHE A 63 13.16 1.85 -8.50
CA PHE A 63 12.60 2.76 -7.49
C PHE A 63 13.66 3.77 -7.01
N ALA A 64 14.90 3.33 -6.77
CA ALA A 64 15.99 4.18 -6.29
C ALA A 64 16.43 5.27 -7.29
N LYS A 65 16.15 5.09 -8.59
CA LYS A 65 16.38 6.12 -9.62
C LYS A 65 15.37 7.26 -9.57
N VAL A 66 14.21 7.07 -8.93
CA VAL A 66 13.16 8.09 -8.82
C VAL A 66 13.41 8.95 -7.60
N ASP A 67 13.63 10.25 -7.82
CA ASP A 67 13.83 11.24 -6.75
C ASP A 67 12.49 11.85 -6.32
N LEU A 68 11.87 11.27 -5.29
CA LEU A 68 10.64 11.78 -4.68
C LEU A 68 10.99 12.68 -3.50
N ARG A 69 10.67 13.98 -3.63
CA ARG A 69 10.91 14.98 -2.58
C ARG A 69 9.63 15.66 -2.14
N VAL A 70 9.60 16.05 -0.88
CA VAL A 70 8.53 16.90 -0.32
C VAL A 70 8.94 18.36 -0.49
N ALA A 71 8.06 19.15 -1.10
CA ALA A 71 8.27 20.57 -1.32
C ALA A 71 7.18 21.39 -0.64
N LEU A 72 7.46 22.66 -0.35
CA LEU A 72 6.48 23.62 0.12
C LEU A 72 5.76 24.25 -1.07
N ILE A 73 4.43 24.35 -1.02
CA ILE A 73 3.69 25.09 -2.05
C ILE A 73 3.75 26.58 -1.72
N GLU A 74 4.50 27.36 -2.51
CA GLU A 74 4.59 28.81 -2.35
C GLU A 74 3.45 29.56 -3.03
N ASN A 75 3.00 29.07 -4.19
CA ASN A 75 1.89 29.66 -4.94
C ASN A 75 1.08 28.56 -5.64
N ALA A 76 -0.23 28.77 -5.75
CA ALA A 76 -1.17 27.92 -6.45
C ALA A 76 -2.15 28.80 -7.23
N GLU A 77 -2.24 28.59 -8.55
CA GLU A 77 -3.05 29.38 -9.47
C GLU A 77 -3.82 28.49 -10.44
N PHE A 78 -4.94 28.99 -10.96
CA PHE A 78 -5.66 28.32 -12.04
C PHE A 78 -4.90 28.45 -13.35
N VAL A 79 -4.97 27.40 -14.17
CA VAL A 79 -4.45 27.45 -15.53
C VAL A 79 -5.55 27.93 -16.46
N GLU A 80 -5.33 29.07 -17.13
CA GLU A 80 -6.22 29.54 -18.18
C GLU A 80 -6.31 28.49 -19.31
N GLY A 81 -7.53 28.04 -19.63
CA GLY A 81 -7.77 27.02 -20.65
C GLY A 81 -7.79 25.58 -20.14
N SER A 82 -7.71 25.32 -18.83
CA SER A 82 -7.90 23.97 -18.28
C SER A 82 -8.83 23.93 -17.06
N ASP A 83 -9.94 23.19 -17.19
CA ASP A 83 -10.92 23.00 -16.12
C ASP A 83 -10.50 21.99 -15.05
N LYS A 84 -9.37 21.30 -15.26
CA LYS A 84 -8.89 20.22 -14.38
C LYS A 84 -7.53 20.49 -13.75
N LEU A 85 -6.76 21.45 -14.28
CA LEU A 85 -5.38 21.70 -13.85
C LEU A 85 -5.26 22.91 -12.92
N LEU A 86 -4.38 22.76 -11.93
CA LEU A 86 -3.82 23.84 -11.12
C LEU A 86 -2.33 23.94 -11.40
N ARG A 87 -1.81 25.16 -11.45
CA ARG A 87 -0.37 25.44 -11.50
C ARG A 87 0.12 25.67 -10.09
N LEU A 88 1.08 24.87 -9.65
CA LEU A 88 1.70 24.98 -8.34
C LEU A 88 3.17 25.40 -8.51
N THR A 89 3.60 26.36 -7.73
CA THR A 89 5.02 26.71 -7.56
C THR A 89 5.49 26.11 -6.25
N LEU A 90 6.43 25.17 -6.37
CA LEU A 90 6.98 24.39 -5.26
C LEU A 90 8.39 24.87 -4.92
N ASP A 91 8.67 25.12 -3.65
CA ASP A 91 10.02 25.39 -3.13
C ASP A 91 10.59 24.12 -2.46
N LEU A 92 11.75 23.70 -2.95
CA LEU A 92 12.52 22.54 -2.50
C LEU A 92 13.59 22.92 -1.46
N GLY A 93 13.53 24.14 -0.90
CA GLY A 93 14.49 24.67 0.06
C GLY A 93 15.66 25.40 -0.61
N GLY A 94 15.39 26.10 -1.72
CA GLY A 94 16.39 26.86 -2.48
C GLY A 94 16.23 26.77 -4.01
N GLU A 95 15.45 25.80 -4.50
CA GLU A 95 15.08 25.69 -5.91
C GLU A 95 13.56 25.72 -6.04
N LYS A 96 13.05 26.55 -6.95
CA LYS A 96 11.63 26.64 -7.26
C LYS A 96 11.31 25.87 -8.53
N ARG A 97 10.28 25.03 -8.47
CA ARG A 97 9.74 24.31 -9.63
C ARG A 97 8.27 24.61 -9.86
N ASN A 98 7.89 24.72 -11.12
CA ASN A 98 6.49 24.80 -11.52
C ASN A 98 5.97 23.43 -11.95
N VAL A 99 4.84 23.02 -11.37
CA VAL A 99 4.20 21.73 -11.66
C VAL A 99 2.72 21.97 -11.94
N PHE A 100 2.16 21.23 -12.90
CA PHE A 100 0.73 21.22 -13.18
C PHE A 100 0.10 19.98 -12.53
N SER A 101 -0.94 20.20 -11.73
CA SER A 101 -1.63 19.12 -11.01
C SER A 101 -3.09 19.05 -11.42
N GLY A 102 -3.57 17.84 -11.74
CA GLY A 102 -4.95 17.55 -12.14
C GLY A 102 -5.97 17.52 -11.01
N ILE A 103 -5.71 18.22 -9.89
CA ILE A 103 -6.47 18.13 -8.64
C ILE A 103 -7.48 19.27 -8.46
N ARG A 104 -7.78 20.05 -9.53
CA ARG A 104 -8.69 21.21 -9.44
C ARG A 104 -10.07 20.86 -8.87
N SER A 105 -10.61 19.68 -9.21
CA SER A 105 -11.91 19.23 -8.68
C SER A 105 -11.88 18.92 -7.19
N ALA A 106 -10.72 18.53 -6.65
CA ALA A 106 -10.55 18.25 -5.23
C ALA A 106 -10.25 19.51 -4.42
N TYR A 107 -9.65 20.53 -5.05
CA TYR A 107 -9.29 21.79 -4.42
C TYR A 107 -9.83 22.98 -5.25
N PRO A 108 -11.11 23.35 -5.03
CA PRO A 108 -11.76 24.44 -5.75
C PRO A 108 -11.17 25.81 -5.42
N ASP A 109 -10.56 25.98 -4.25
CA ASP A 109 -9.81 27.17 -3.86
C ASP A 109 -8.32 26.82 -3.79
N PRO A 110 -7.47 27.34 -4.70
CA PRO A 110 -6.04 27.04 -4.70
C PRO A 110 -5.30 27.72 -3.54
N GLN A 111 -5.84 28.78 -2.93
CA GLN A 111 -5.17 29.47 -1.82
C GLN A 111 -4.99 28.56 -0.59
N VAL A 112 -5.88 27.56 -0.41
CA VAL A 112 -5.77 26.60 0.71
C VAL A 112 -4.58 25.64 0.58
N LEU A 113 -3.96 25.58 -0.60
CA LEU A 113 -2.78 24.77 -0.87
C LEU A 113 -1.49 25.52 -0.55
N ILE A 114 -1.52 26.85 -0.55
CA ILE A 114 -0.35 27.68 -0.23
C ILE A 114 0.05 27.44 1.22
N GLY A 115 1.33 27.17 1.46
CA GLY A 115 1.86 26.84 2.79
C GLY A 115 1.64 25.39 3.22
N ARG A 116 0.95 24.56 2.43
CA ARG A 116 0.88 23.12 2.73
C ARG A 116 2.16 22.41 2.35
N GLN A 117 2.58 21.53 3.27
CA GLN A 117 3.62 20.53 3.06
C GLN A 117 3.06 19.19 3.53
N ASN A 118 3.16 18.13 2.71
CA ASN A 118 2.84 16.77 3.15
C ASN A 118 3.94 16.31 4.11
N ARG A 119 3.86 16.76 5.37
CA ARG A 119 4.68 16.28 6.47
C ARG A 119 3.82 15.29 7.24
N ASP A 120 3.95 14.01 6.89
CA ASP A 120 3.43 12.94 7.72
C ASP A 120 4.11 13.03 9.10
N GLY A 121 3.33 13.42 10.10
CA GLY A 121 3.71 13.38 11.52
C GLY A 121 4.02 14.73 12.16
N GLY A 122 3.03 15.25 12.91
CA GLY A 122 3.27 16.07 14.10
C GLY A 122 3.31 17.58 13.92
N GLU A 123 2.15 18.21 13.70
CA GLU A 123 1.60 19.36 14.45
C GLU A 123 0.50 20.06 13.61
N PRO A 124 -0.72 20.29 14.15
CA PRO A 124 -1.80 20.96 13.44
C PRO A 124 -1.60 22.49 13.48
N GLY A 125 -0.71 23.01 12.66
CA GLY A 125 -0.56 24.45 12.45
C GLY A 125 -1.47 24.96 11.34
N ALA A 126 -2.72 25.28 11.66
CA ALA A 126 -3.48 26.43 11.13
C ALA A 126 -5.00 26.24 11.32
N THR A 127 -5.45 26.34 12.57
CA THR A 127 -6.80 26.79 12.89
C THR A 127 -6.93 28.27 12.49
N GLN A 128 -7.10 28.59 11.21
CA GLN A 128 -7.46 29.96 10.81
C GLN A 128 -8.12 30.06 9.44
N ASN A 129 -9.25 29.39 9.22
CA ASN A 129 -10.19 29.84 8.19
C ASN A 129 -11.65 29.42 8.47
N ALA A 130 -12.16 29.74 9.67
CA ALA A 130 -13.56 29.45 10.04
C ALA A 130 -14.32 30.65 10.63
N LEU A 131 -13.81 31.89 10.50
CA LEU A 131 -14.49 33.09 11.02
C LEU A 131 -14.48 34.24 10.01
N ARG A 132 -15.05 34.03 8.81
CA ARG A 132 -15.35 35.13 7.88
C ARG A 132 -16.74 35.09 7.24
N HIS A 133 -17.69 34.39 7.87
CA HIS A 133 -19.11 34.53 7.57
C HIS A 133 -19.95 34.39 8.84
N LEU A 134 -19.85 35.40 9.71
CA LEU A 134 -20.91 35.99 10.53
C LEU A 134 -20.57 37.48 10.65
#